data_AF-A0A6N8XGN5-F1
#
_entry.id   AF-A0A6N8XGN5-F1
#
_cell.length_a   1.000
_cell.length_b   1.000
_cell.length_c   1.000
_cell.angle_alpha   90.00
_cell.angle_beta   90.00
_cell.angle_gamma   90.00
#
_symmetry.space_group_name_H-M   'P 1'
#
loop_
_entity.id
_entity.type
_entity.pdbx_description
1 polymer ?
#
loop_
_entity_poly.entity_id
_entity_poly.type
_entity_poly.pdbx_seq_one_letter_code
_entity_poly.pdbx_strand_id
1 'polypeptide(L)'
;MGSAGEGPGEFSGGIHYAVAVADRLWVPDIGNRRLNVIDIPTLTWLDSSPLDLLQGAPWNLLSPGDGVLGAVVEGWGFAEPRTTSLSLWTGEAMEPSFSWPVDEDRRGWAARTRVVEGTGRGTVAILDRHEGEIRVRDLVGNILARYAFGEEAAVELSEDDRVFLEALREPSLAERRQRVERRLGRLTTDVPQDAARQLANAALGSGSSPFNDRYPFFLDARFDPSSETLWVARPLTADEIRELPVQLGWDVLDGSARYWDAYSYDGTFRYRLEIPVGFVLTDARAGRFYGYEVDPLGAKHAVVLSVR
;
A
#
# COMPACT_ATOMS: atom_id res chain seq x y z
N MET A 1 -11.93 7.90 -20.63
CA MET A 1 -10.52 7.43 -20.77
C MET A 1 -9.63 8.65 -20.68
N GLY A 2 -8.50 8.57 -19.95
CA GLY A 2 -7.65 9.74 -19.66
C GLY A 2 -6.56 10.02 -20.69
N SER A 3 -5.96 11.20 -20.61
CA SER A 3 -4.86 11.67 -21.47
C SER A 3 -3.70 12.24 -20.65
N ALA A 4 -2.59 12.62 -21.28
CA ALA A 4 -1.53 13.38 -20.62
C ALA A 4 -1.98 14.83 -20.42
N GLY A 5 -1.62 15.46 -19.29
CA GLY A 5 -1.93 16.87 -19.01
C GLY A 5 -2.27 17.14 -17.53
N GLU A 6 -2.95 18.26 -17.27
CA GLU A 6 -3.25 18.83 -15.94
C GLU A 6 -4.73 19.19 -15.74
N GLY A 7 -5.63 18.89 -16.68
CA GLY A 7 -7.08 19.05 -16.54
C GLY A 7 -7.81 17.81 -15.99
N PRO A 8 -9.13 17.86 -15.71
CA PRO A 8 -9.91 16.70 -15.29
C PRO A 8 -9.76 15.53 -16.27
N GLY A 9 -9.29 14.39 -15.76
CA GLY A 9 -9.02 13.21 -16.57
C GLY A 9 -7.70 13.20 -17.31
N GLU A 10 -6.87 14.21 -17.10
CA GLU A 10 -5.50 14.25 -17.55
C GLU A 10 -4.54 13.84 -16.43
N PHE A 11 -3.41 13.23 -16.78
CA PHE A 11 -2.46 12.65 -15.83
C PHE A 11 -1.02 13.02 -16.17
N SER A 12 -0.20 13.21 -15.13
CA SER A 12 1.25 13.44 -15.25
C SER A 12 2.06 12.34 -14.55
N GLY A 13 1.43 11.19 -14.27
CA GLY A 13 2.05 10.08 -13.57
C GLY A 13 1.46 8.71 -13.86
N GLY A 14 2.05 7.68 -13.28
CA GLY A 14 1.48 6.34 -13.28
C GLY A 14 0.23 6.30 -12.42
N ILE A 15 -0.84 5.68 -12.94
CA ILE A 15 -2.02 5.34 -12.16
C ILE A 15 -1.77 3.96 -11.56
N HIS A 16 -1.77 3.87 -10.23
CA HIS A 16 -1.46 2.62 -9.53
C HIS A 16 -2.70 1.86 -9.05
N TYR A 17 -3.77 2.58 -8.73
CA TYR A 17 -5.04 2.03 -8.24
C TYR A 17 -6.14 3.10 -8.39
N ALA A 18 -7.39 2.71 -8.23
CA ALA A 18 -8.54 3.61 -8.17
C ALA A 18 -9.52 3.07 -7.14
N VAL A 19 -10.21 3.96 -6.42
CA VAL A 19 -11.18 3.56 -5.38
C VAL A 19 -12.54 4.11 -5.76
N ALA A 20 -13.53 3.22 -5.81
CA ALA A 20 -14.92 3.59 -6.00
C ALA A 20 -15.54 3.90 -4.64
N VAL A 21 -16.10 5.09 -4.51
CA VAL A 21 -16.82 5.55 -3.32
C VAL A 21 -18.13 6.18 -3.78
N ALA A 22 -19.25 5.58 -3.38
CA ALA A 22 -20.57 5.91 -3.91
C ALA A 22 -20.56 5.88 -5.46
N ASP A 23 -21.12 6.89 -6.12
CA ASP A 23 -21.18 7.00 -7.58
C ASP A 23 -19.90 7.62 -8.19
N ARG A 24 -18.79 7.65 -7.46
CA ARG A 24 -17.54 8.27 -7.90
C ARG A 24 -16.38 7.30 -7.89
N LEU A 25 -15.53 7.37 -8.91
CA LEU A 25 -14.24 6.70 -8.95
C LEU A 25 -13.14 7.75 -8.77
N TRP A 26 -12.33 7.58 -7.72
CA TRP A 26 -11.23 8.45 -7.37
C TRP A 26 -9.92 7.84 -7.86
N VAL A 27 -9.15 8.63 -8.61
CA VAL A 27 -7.93 8.19 -9.29
C VAL A 27 -6.78 9.11 -8.88
N PRO A 28 -5.73 8.59 -8.23
CA PRO A 28 -4.56 9.37 -7.88
C PRO A 28 -3.77 9.74 -9.14
N ASP A 29 -3.49 11.02 -9.26
CA ASP A 29 -2.57 11.58 -10.24
C ASP A 29 -1.34 12.07 -9.48
N ILE A 30 -0.42 11.13 -9.27
CA ILE A 30 0.77 11.32 -8.45
C ILE A 30 1.65 12.45 -9.00
N GLY A 31 1.78 12.54 -10.33
CA GLY A 31 2.63 13.54 -10.99
C GLY A 31 2.12 14.96 -10.78
N ASN A 32 0.80 15.16 -10.92
CA ASN A 32 0.18 16.46 -10.67
C ASN A 32 -0.26 16.66 -9.22
N ARG A 33 0.07 15.73 -8.31
CA ARG A 33 -0.27 15.78 -6.88
C ARG A 33 -1.75 16.11 -6.66
N ARG A 34 -2.64 15.31 -7.24
CA ARG A 34 -4.09 15.50 -7.13
C ARG A 34 -4.86 14.19 -7.18
N LEU A 35 -6.16 14.26 -6.93
CA LEU A 35 -7.10 13.18 -7.22
C LEU A 35 -8.02 13.61 -8.36
N ASN A 36 -8.05 12.83 -9.44
CA ASN A 36 -9.07 12.95 -10.48
C ASN A 36 -10.33 12.18 -10.07
N VAL A 37 -11.50 12.67 -10.47
CA VAL A 37 -12.80 12.08 -10.12
C VAL A 37 -13.62 11.77 -11.37
N ILE A 38 -14.09 10.53 -11.47
CA ILE A 38 -15.01 10.07 -12.52
C ILE A 38 -16.38 9.85 -11.88
N ASP A 39 -17.42 10.35 -12.54
CA ASP A 39 -18.79 9.92 -12.28
C ASP A 39 -18.99 8.51 -12.83
N ILE A 40 -19.23 7.52 -11.97
CA ILE A 40 -19.38 6.12 -12.38
C ILE A 40 -20.60 5.92 -13.31
N PRO A 41 -21.79 6.49 -13.02
CA PRO A 41 -22.97 6.32 -13.87
C PRO A 41 -22.76 6.77 -15.33
N THR A 42 -22.12 7.92 -15.53
CA THR A 42 -21.93 8.52 -16.86
C THR A 42 -20.53 8.29 -17.45
N LEU A 43 -19.59 7.80 -16.65
CA LEU A 43 -18.16 7.64 -16.95
C LEU A 43 -17.48 8.93 -17.43
N THR A 44 -17.98 10.09 -16.99
CA THR A 44 -17.40 11.40 -17.30
C THR A 44 -16.48 11.88 -16.19
N TRP A 45 -15.40 12.58 -16.56
CA TRP A 45 -14.56 13.29 -15.61
C TRP A 45 -15.35 14.46 -15.03
N LEU A 46 -15.46 14.49 -13.70
CA LEU A 46 -16.16 15.56 -12.99
C LEU A 46 -15.23 16.74 -12.75
N ASP A 47 -14.12 16.48 -12.05
CA ASP A 47 -13.16 17.49 -11.63
C ASP A 47 -11.87 16.83 -11.12
N SER A 48 -10.94 17.64 -10.62
CA SER A 48 -9.77 17.20 -9.85
C SER A 48 -9.63 17.95 -8.52
N SER A 49 -9.37 17.23 -7.45
CA SER A 49 -9.06 17.79 -6.11
C SER A 49 -7.55 18.03 -6.03
N PRO A 50 -7.05 19.27 -5.97
CA PRO A 50 -5.63 19.51 -5.74
C PRO A 50 -5.22 18.94 -4.37
N LEU A 51 -4.12 18.18 -4.33
CA LEU A 51 -3.50 17.77 -3.06
C LEU A 51 -2.38 18.74 -2.65
N ASP A 52 -2.22 19.86 -3.35
CA ASP A 52 -1.28 20.94 -2.96
C ASP A 52 -1.56 21.47 -1.54
N LEU A 53 -2.78 21.30 -1.02
CA LEU A 53 -3.14 21.56 0.38
C LEU A 53 -2.43 20.62 1.38
N LEU A 54 -1.80 19.54 0.92
CA LEU A 54 -1.25 18.44 1.74
C LEU A 54 0.26 18.21 1.54
N GLN A 55 0.96 19.06 0.77
CA GLN A 55 2.42 19.03 0.54
C GLN A 55 3.02 17.69 0.02
N GLY A 56 2.20 16.77 -0.50
CA GLY A 56 2.64 15.40 -0.80
C GLY A 56 1.89 14.71 -1.94
N ALA A 57 2.22 13.44 -2.18
CA ALA A 57 1.56 12.62 -3.20
C ALA A 57 0.67 11.53 -2.55
N PRO A 58 -0.50 11.23 -3.14
CA PRO A 58 -1.39 10.19 -2.64
C PRO A 58 -0.79 8.82 -2.96
N TRP A 59 -0.39 8.08 -1.94
CA TRP A 59 0.28 6.78 -2.12
C TRP A 59 -0.62 5.58 -1.83
N ASN A 60 -1.62 5.73 -0.96
CA ASN A 60 -2.67 4.73 -0.77
C ASN A 60 -4.05 5.40 -0.71
N LEU A 61 -5.04 4.82 -1.39
CA LEU A 61 -6.45 5.17 -1.22
C LEU A 61 -7.19 3.99 -0.56
N LEU A 62 -8.18 4.30 0.29
CA LEU A 62 -9.06 3.34 0.95
C LEU A 62 -10.49 3.90 1.08
N SER A 63 -11.47 3.05 1.37
CA SER A 63 -12.87 3.45 1.56
C SER A 63 -13.36 3.01 2.94
N PRO A 64 -12.93 3.68 4.03
CA PRO A 64 -13.18 3.21 5.39
C PRO A 64 -14.66 3.17 5.79
N GLY A 65 -15.55 3.78 5.02
CA GLY A 65 -16.99 3.73 5.25
C GLY A 65 -17.77 4.14 4.00
N ASP A 66 -19.09 3.99 4.06
CA ASP A 66 -19.98 4.40 2.97
C ASP A 66 -19.81 5.89 2.68
N GLY A 67 -19.47 6.22 1.43
CA GLY A 67 -19.32 7.62 1.02
C GLY A 67 -18.07 8.31 1.59
N VAL A 68 -17.11 7.56 2.12
CA VAL A 68 -15.86 8.11 2.67
C VAL A 68 -14.68 7.62 1.86
N LEU A 69 -13.92 8.56 1.29
CA LEU A 69 -12.61 8.28 0.71
C LEU A 69 -11.53 8.65 1.72
N GLY A 70 -10.59 7.74 1.98
CA GLY A 70 -9.34 8.05 2.65
C GLY A 70 -8.18 8.06 1.68
N ALA A 71 -7.30 9.07 1.78
CA ALA A 71 -6.02 9.11 1.09
C ALA A 71 -4.88 9.25 2.09
N VAL A 72 -3.93 8.32 2.02
CA VAL A 72 -2.63 8.46 2.67
C VAL A 72 -1.75 9.29 1.76
N VAL A 73 -1.35 10.46 2.25
CA VAL A 73 -0.52 11.41 1.51
C VAL A 73 0.86 11.45 2.15
N GLU A 74 1.88 11.16 1.34
CA GLU A 74 3.28 11.23 1.75
C GLU A 74 3.93 12.50 1.21
N GLY A 75 4.51 13.33 2.09
CA GLY A 75 5.24 14.53 1.71
C GLY A 75 6.46 14.22 0.81
N TRP A 76 6.57 14.90 -0.32
CA TRP A 76 7.69 14.74 -1.26
C TRP A 76 8.72 15.84 -1.07
N GLY A 77 9.86 15.50 -0.47
CA GLY A 77 11.01 16.38 -0.31
C GLY A 77 12.32 15.60 -0.11
N PHE A 78 13.41 16.13 -0.67
CA PHE A 78 14.79 15.70 -0.38
C PHE A 78 15.34 16.34 0.91
N ALA A 79 14.60 17.27 1.51
CA ALA A 79 14.92 17.87 2.80
C ALA A 79 13.88 17.40 3.83
N GLU A 80 14.38 16.88 4.94
CA GLU A 80 13.61 16.33 6.05
C GLU A 80 12.87 17.41 6.86
N PRO A 81 11.78 17.04 7.58
CA PRO A 81 11.17 15.69 7.65
C PRO A 81 9.97 15.52 6.71
N ARG A 82 9.87 14.32 6.10
CA ARG A 82 8.67 13.91 5.34
C ARG A 82 7.53 13.64 6.32
N THR A 83 6.38 14.27 6.13
CA THR A 83 5.17 14.02 6.90
C THR A 83 4.24 13.08 6.12
N THR A 84 3.68 12.09 6.82
CA THR A 84 2.59 11.25 6.30
C THR A 84 1.30 11.70 6.95
N SER A 85 0.29 12.01 6.15
CA SER A 85 -1.05 12.35 6.63
C SER A 85 -2.11 11.41 6.06
N LEU A 86 -3.19 11.26 6.80
CA LEU A 86 -4.42 10.67 6.30
C LEU A 86 -5.42 11.80 6.11
N SER A 87 -5.88 11.97 4.88
CA SER A 87 -6.95 12.91 4.53
C SER A 87 -8.21 12.14 4.19
N LEU A 88 -9.35 12.61 4.68
CA LEU A 88 -10.64 12.00 4.47
C LEU A 88 -11.60 12.96 3.76
N TRP A 89 -12.22 12.49 2.68
CA TRP A 89 -13.33 13.17 2.01
C TRP A 89 -14.61 12.46 2.40
N THR A 90 -15.56 13.21 2.94
CA THR A 90 -16.90 12.71 3.24
C THR A 90 -17.89 13.35 2.27
N GLY A 91 -18.68 12.53 1.58
CA GLY A 91 -19.66 13.00 0.61
C GLY A 91 -19.04 13.51 -0.69
N GLU A 92 -19.53 14.64 -1.17
CA GLU A 92 -19.26 15.13 -2.53
C GLU A 92 -18.21 16.24 -2.64
N ALA A 93 -17.65 16.68 -1.51
CA ALA A 93 -16.68 17.76 -1.48
C ALA A 93 -15.38 17.37 -2.21
N MET A 94 -14.76 18.33 -2.88
CA MET A 94 -13.43 18.18 -3.51
C MET A 94 -12.30 18.54 -2.55
N GLU A 95 -12.59 18.95 -1.32
CA GLU A 95 -11.60 19.16 -0.26
C GLU A 95 -11.80 18.14 0.87
N PRO A 96 -10.73 17.71 1.54
CA PRO A 96 -10.86 16.76 2.63
C PRO A 96 -11.61 17.40 3.80
N SER A 97 -12.61 16.68 4.33
CA SER A 97 -13.34 17.05 5.54
C SER A 97 -12.44 16.99 6.78
N PHE A 98 -11.45 16.09 6.77
CA PHE A 98 -10.47 15.95 7.84
C PHE A 98 -9.10 15.61 7.29
N SER A 99 -8.06 16.07 7.97
CA SER A 99 -6.69 15.67 7.70
C SER A 99 -5.91 15.66 9.01
N TRP A 100 -5.17 14.57 9.25
CA TRP A 100 -4.32 14.45 10.42
C TRP A 100 -3.04 13.68 10.10
N PRO A 101 -1.94 13.96 10.81
CA PRO A 101 -0.71 13.17 10.71
C PRO A 101 -0.94 11.72 11.12
N VAL A 102 -0.33 10.79 10.39
CA VAL A 102 -0.29 9.36 10.73
C VAL A 102 0.87 9.07 11.70
N ASP A 103 1.98 9.79 11.53
CA ASP A 103 3.19 9.71 12.34
C ASP A 103 3.33 10.98 13.19
N GLU A 104 2.51 11.11 14.24
CA GLU A 104 2.46 12.30 15.12
C GLU A 104 3.78 12.59 15.85
N ASP A 105 4.62 11.58 16.09
CA ASP A 105 5.78 11.68 17.01
C ASP A 105 7.14 11.30 16.41
N ARG A 106 7.22 10.90 15.13
CA ARG A 106 8.41 10.18 14.65
C ARG A 106 8.94 10.70 13.31
N ARG A 107 10.21 11.15 13.33
CA ARG A 107 11.01 11.43 12.15
C ARG A 107 11.49 10.09 11.57
N GLY A 108 10.88 9.63 10.49
CA GLY A 108 11.27 8.38 9.84
C GLY A 108 10.32 8.00 8.71
N TRP A 109 10.88 7.42 7.66
CA TRP A 109 10.22 7.03 6.40
C TRP A 109 8.79 6.49 6.53
N ALA A 110 7.92 6.90 5.60
CA ALA A 110 6.56 6.39 5.40
C ALA A 110 6.45 4.88 5.11
N ALA A 111 7.58 4.20 4.85
CA ALA A 111 7.61 2.75 4.62
C ALA A 111 7.30 1.92 5.89
N ARG A 112 7.35 2.50 7.08
CA ARG A 112 7.09 1.77 8.35
C ARG A 112 5.59 1.58 8.59
N THR A 113 4.82 2.60 8.24
CA THR A 113 3.41 2.70 8.60
C THR A 113 2.53 2.45 7.38
N ARG A 114 1.63 1.46 7.46
CA ARG A 114 0.56 1.28 6.48
C ARG A 114 -0.77 1.75 7.07
N VAL A 115 -1.68 2.20 6.20
CA VAL A 115 -3.06 2.50 6.60
C VAL A 115 -3.98 1.60 5.81
N VAL A 116 -4.90 0.94 6.51
CA VAL A 116 -5.92 0.06 5.92
C VAL A 116 -7.29 0.38 6.53
N GLU A 117 -8.35 -0.21 5.97
CA GLU A 117 -9.68 -0.13 6.54
C GLU A 117 -9.72 -0.83 7.92
N GLY A 118 -10.40 -0.21 8.90
CA GLY A 118 -10.45 -0.72 10.27
C GLY A 118 -11.47 -1.85 10.48
N THR A 119 -11.84 -2.06 11.75
CA THR A 119 -12.76 -3.13 12.20
C THR A 119 -14.19 -2.99 11.69
N GLY A 120 -14.58 -1.82 11.17
CA GLY A 120 -15.92 -1.57 10.68
C GLY A 120 -16.04 -0.27 9.89
N ARG A 121 -17.24 -0.02 9.35
CA ARG A 121 -17.55 1.23 8.62
C ARG A 121 -17.24 2.44 9.50
N GLY A 122 -16.52 3.40 8.93
CA GLY A 122 -16.11 4.61 9.63
C GLY A 122 -14.85 4.46 10.48
N THR A 123 -14.03 3.43 10.23
CA THR A 123 -12.77 3.25 10.98
C THR A 123 -11.59 3.01 10.04
N VAL A 124 -10.42 3.42 10.49
CA VAL A 124 -9.13 3.21 9.83
C VAL A 124 -8.18 2.53 10.79
N ALA A 125 -7.30 1.68 10.29
CA ALA A 125 -6.24 1.07 11.06
C ALA A 125 -4.88 1.55 10.57
N ILE A 126 -4.03 1.94 11.52
CA ILE A 126 -2.64 2.36 11.31
C ILE A 126 -1.74 1.24 11.79
N LEU A 127 -0.94 0.70 10.89
CA LEU A 127 -0.09 -0.48 11.07
C LEU A 127 1.36 -0.02 11.26
N ASP A 128 1.85 -0.02 12.49
CA ASP A 128 3.27 0.19 12.78
C ASP A 128 3.98 -1.17 12.83
N ARG A 129 4.54 -1.56 11.68
CA ARG A 129 5.09 -2.90 11.44
C ARG A 129 6.37 -3.19 12.25
N HIS A 130 7.08 -2.14 12.63
CA HIS A 130 8.37 -2.26 13.32
C HIS A 130 8.23 -2.17 14.83
N GLU A 131 7.23 -1.44 15.31
CA GLU A 131 6.90 -1.41 16.75
C GLU A 131 5.93 -2.53 17.13
N GLY A 132 5.41 -3.26 16.14
CA GLY A 132 4.46 -4.34 16.38
C GLY A 132 3.12 -3.83 16.90
N GLU A 133 2.66 -2.67 16.43
CA GLU A 133 1.40 -2.06 16.89
C GLU A 133 0.42 -1.85 15.74
N ILE A 134 -0.85 -2.16 15.96
CA ILE A 134 -1.97 -1.73 15.11
C ILE A 134 -2.89 -0.82 15.93
N ARG A 135 -3.10 0.41 15.47
CA ARG A 135 -3.99 1.40 16.10
C ARG A 135 -5.23 1.61 15.25
N VAL A 136 -6.41 1.33 15.78
CA VAL A 136 -7.69 1.61 15.09
C VAL A 136 -8.19 2.97 15.54
N ARG A 137 -8.53 3.83 14.57
CA ARG A 137 -9.09 5.16 14.80
C ARG A 137 -10.46 5.32 14.14
N ASP A 138 -11.29 6.21 14.69
CA ASP A 138 -12.47 6.71 14.00
C ASP A 138 -12.10 7.78 12.94
N LEU A 139 -13.11 8.25 12.19
CA LEU A 139 -12.91 9.25 11.12
C LEU A 139 -12.57 10.67 11.62
N VAL A 140 -12.52 10.91 12.93
CA VAL A 140 -12.06 12.19 13.48
C VAL A 140 -10.73 12.06 14.23
N GLY A 141 -10.14 10.86 14.21
CA GLY A 141 -8.80 10.57 14.72
C GLY A 141 -8.74 10.01 16.14
N ASN A 142 -9.87 9.73 16.81
CA ASN A 142 -9.85 9.13 18.14
C ASN A 142 -9.43 7.67 18.06
N ILE A 143 -8.59 7.22 19.00
CA ILE A 143 -8.16 5.83 19.07
C ILE A 143 -9.25 4.99 19.75
N LEU A 144 -9.72 3.97 19.03
CA LEU A 144 -10.76 3.03 19.48
C LEU A 144 -10.17 1.73 20.01
N ALA A 145 -9.08 1.24 19.41
CA ALA A 145 -8.43 -0.01 19.78
C ALA A 145 -6.93 0.03 19.51
N ARG A 146 -6.18 -0.81 20.23
CA ARG A 146 -4.75 -1.04 20.05
C ARG A 146 -4.47 -2.54 20.12
N TYR A 147 -3.71 -3.05 19.16
CA TYR A 147 -3.19 -4.41 19.14
C TYR A 147 -1.67 -4.33 19.20
N ALA A 148 -1.05 -4.98 20.17
CA ALA A 148 0.39 -5.03 20.32
C ALA A 148 0.86 -6.48 20.19
N PHE A 149 1.85 -6.72 19.32
CA PHE A 149 2.47 -8.02 19.11
C PHE A 149 3.80 -8.04 19.88
N GLY A 150 4.02 -9.06 20.71
CA GLY A 150 5.11 -9.11 21.69
C GLY A 150 6.52 -9.32 21.11
N GLU A 151 7.55 -9.09 21.94
CA GLU A 151 8.99 -9.06 21.58
C GLU A 151 9.53 -10.31 20.84
N GLU A 152 8.86 -11.46 20.95
CA GLU A 152 9.27 -12.71 20.27
C GLU A 152 9.36 -12.61 18.73
N ALA A 153 8.76 -11.58 18.12
CA ALA A 153 8.82 -11.37 16.67
C ALA A 153 9.97 -10.44 16.20
N ALA A 154 10.62 -9.70 17.10
CA ALA A 154 11.72 -8.80 16.76
C ALA A 154 13.06 -9.55 16.70
N VAL A 155 13.18 -10.50 15.76
CA VAL A 155 14.40 -11.29 15.58
C VAL A 155 15.45 -10.45 14.86
N GLU A 156 16.63 -10.31 15.48
CA GLU A 156 17.79 -9.72 14.83
C GLU A 156 18.23 -10.59 13.65
N LEU A 157 18.53 -9.93 12.53
CA LEU A 157 19.01 -10.63 11.35
C LEU A 157 20.46 -11.06 11.55
N SER A 158 20.76 -12.29 11.14
CA SER A 158 22.16 -12.69 10.97
C SER A 158 22.81 -11.85 9.87
N GLU A 159 24.14 -11.72 9.91
CA GLU A 159 24.88 -11.00 8.85
C GLU A 159 24.62 -11.63 7.47
N ASP A 160 24.58 -12.96 7.39
CA ASP A 160 24.32 -13.70 6.16
C ASP A 160 22.90 -13.46 5.62
N ASP A 161 21.89 -13.40 6.49
CA ASP A 161 20.51 -13.10 6.09
C ASP A 161 20.38 -11.65 5.62
N ARG A 162 21.02 -10.72 6.30
CA ARG A 162 21.03 -9.31 5.90
C ARG A 162 21.65 -9.14 4.51
N VAL A 163 22.83 -9.71 4.28
CA VAL A 163 23.52 -9.66 2.97
C VAL A 163 22.65 -10.30 1.88
N PHE A 164 22.03 -11.44 2.18
CA PHE A 164 21.13 -12.12 1.25
C PHE A 164 19.90 -11.27 0.89
N LEU A 165 19.18 -10.75 1.89
CA LEU A 165 17.98 -9.93 1.68
C LEU A 165 18.30 -8.61 0.98
N GLU A 166 19.45 -7.99 1.28
CA GLU A 166 19.94 -6.81 0.56
C GLU A 166 20.22 -7.11 -0.91
N ALA A 167 20.78 -8.28 -1.23
CA ALA A 167 21.02 -8.68 -2.61
C ALA A 167 19.71 -8.87 -3.42
N LEU A 168 18.59 -9.20 -2.77
CA LEU A 168 17.27 -9.31 -3.42
C LEU A 168 16.64 -7.95 -3.71
N ARG A 169 16.98 -6.92 -2.92
CA ARG A 169 16.41 -5.57 -2.99
C ARG A 169 16.73 -4.83 -4.29
N GLU A 170 17.82 -5.19 -4.95
CA GLU A 170 18.25 -4.56 -6.20
C GLU A 170 17.83 -5.38 -7.42
N PRO A 171 16.84 -4.94 -8.21
CA PRO A 171 16.98 -5.12 -9.65
C PRO A 171 18.17 -4.26 -10.07
N SER A 172 19.09 -4.81 -10.85
CA SER A 172 20.24 -4.06 -11.37
C SER A 172 19.76 -2.74 -11.98
N LEU A 173 20.56 -1.68 -11.87
CA LEU A 173 20.25 -0.39 -12.49
C LEU A 173 19.91 -0.55 -13.98
N ALA A 174 20.51 -1.56 -14.62
CA ALA A 174 20.19 -2.02 -15.98
C ALA A 174 18.79 -2.65 -16.10
N GLU A 175 18.36 -3.54 -15.20
CA GLU A 175 17.00 -4.12 -15.19
C GLU A 175 15.92 -3.09 -14.86
N ARG A 176 16.21 -2.14 -13.95
CA ARG A 176 15.33 -1.00 -13.67
C ARG A 176 15.19 -0.13 -14.91
N ARG A 177 16.31 0.21 -15.57
CA ARG A 177 16.32 0.95 -16.84
C ARG A 177 15.60 0.17 -17.94
N GLN A 178 15.84 -1.12 -18.10
CA GLN A 178 15.23 -1.95 -19.13
C GLN A 178 13.73 -2.16 -18.89
N ARG A 179 13.27 -2.21 -17.63
CA ARG A 179 11.83 -2.25 -17.27
C ARG A 179 11.18 -0.91 -17.58
N VAL A 180 11.84 0.20 -17.24
CA VAL A 180 11.40 1.57 -17.58
C VAL A 180 11.39 1.77 -19.09
N GLU A 181 12.44 1.39 -19.82
CA GLU A 181 12.56 1.48 -21.28
C GLU A 181 11.55 0.58 -22.00
N ARG A 182 11.29 -0.64 -21.52
CA ARG A 182 10.20 -1.48 -22.04
C ARG A 182 8.83 -0.85 -21.82
N ARG A 183 8.63 -0.15 -20.70
CA ARG A 183 7.38 0.55 -20.39
C ARG A 183 7.23 1.82 -21.22
N LEU A 184 8.31 2.57 -21.42
CA LEU A 184 8.39 3.75 -22.29
C LEU A 184 8.23 3.39 -23.77
N GLY A 185 8.82 2.29 -24.24
CA GLY A 185 8.66 1.80 -25.61
C GLY A 185 7.26 1.27 -25.93
N ARG A 186 6.45 0.99 -24.90
CA ARG A 186 5.03 0.65 -25.03
C ARG A 186 4.10 1.87 -24.92
N LEU A 187 4.62 3.02 -24.47
CA LEU A 187 3.91 4.29 -24.49
C LEU A 187 4.09 4.91 -25.87
N THR A 188 3.06 4.82 -26.70
CA THR A 188 3.04 5.43 -28.02
C THR A 188 3.01 6.96 -27.88
N THR A 189 4.14 7.60 -28.17
CA THR A 189 4.29 8.93 -28.81
C THR A 189 3.66 10.20 -28.23
N ASP A 190 3.16 10.27 -26.99
CA ASP A 190 2.59 11.55 -26.46
C ASP A 190 3.03 11.97 -25.04
N VAL A 191 4.06 11.34 -24.45
CA VAL A 191 4.53 11.77 -23.11
C VAL A 191 5.70 12.75 -23.25
N PRO A 192 5.57 14.01 -22.78
CA PRO A 192 6.69 14.96 -22.73
C PRO A 192 7.90 14.34 -22.01
N GLN A 193 9.09 14.47 -22.59
CA GLN A 193 10.30 13.80 -22.08
C GLN A 193 10.61 14.16 -20.61
N ASP A 194 10.24 15.35 -20.17
CA ASP A 194 10.42 15.79 -18.79
C ASP A 194 9.48 15.07 -17.81
N ALA A 195 8.21 14.84 -18.18
CA ALA A 195 7.27 14.04 -17.40
C ALA A 195 7.71 12.57 -17.33
N ALA A 196 8.18 12.02 -18.46
CA ALA A 196 8.74 10.67 -18.49
C ALA A 196 9.98 10.51 -17.59
N ARG A 197 10.82 11.55 -17.51
CA ARG A 197 12.02 11.58 -16.65
C ARG A 197 11.68 11.77 -15.17
N GLN A 198 10.66 12.59 -14.86
CA GLN A 198 10.13 12.72 -13.50
C GLN A 198 9.49 11.42 -13.02
N LEU A 199 8.73 10.74 -13.87
CA LEU A 199 8.17 9.41 -13.63
C LEU A 199 9.24 8.35 -13.42
N ALA A 200 10.30 8.37 -14.24
CA ALA A 200 11.45 7.49 -14.06
C ALA A 200 12.14 7.76 -12.72
N ASN A 201 12.35 9.03 -12.34
CA ASN A 201 12.96 9.39 -11.06
C ASN A 201 12.06 9.05 -9.85
N ALA A 202 10.74 9.17 -9.97
CA ALA A 202 9.77 8.75 -8.95
C ALA A 202 9.74 7.21 -8.79
N ALA A 203 9.79 6.46 -9.89
CA ALA A 203 9.93 5.00 -9.89
C ALA A 203 11.33 4.52 -9.47
N LEU A 204 12.32 5.41 -9.51
CA LEU A 204 13.67 5.16 -9.00
C LEU A 204 13.78 5.36 -7.48
N GLY A 205 12.72 5.87 -6.83
CA GLY A 205 12.58 5.99 -5.39
C GLY A 205 12.92 4.68 -4.68
N SER A 206 13.94 4.74 -3.84
CA SER A 206 14.48 3.66 -3.04
C SER A 206 13.36 2.87 -2.34
N GLY A 207 13.10 1.63 -2.80
CA GLY A 207 12.48 0.66 -1.91
C GLY A 207 13.45 0.46 -0.76
N SER A 208 13.09 0.85 0.45
CA SER A 208 13.80 0.43 1.66
C SER A 208 13.39 -0.99 1.99
N SER A 209 14.33 -1.78 2.49
CA SER A 209 13.99 -3.10 3.00
C SER A 209 13.16 -2.92 4.28
N PRO A 210 12.01 -3.61 4.46
CA PRO A 210 11.35 -3.62 5.76
C PRO A 210 12.15 -4.45 6.78
N PHE A 211 13.29 -5.01 6.40
CA PHE A 211 14.15 -5.87 7.22
C PHE A 211 15.48 -5.17 7.61
N ASN A 212 15.49 -3.86 7.88
CA ASN A 212 16.73 -3.08 8.05
C ASN A 212 17.78 -3.73 8.95
N ASP A 213 17.45 -3.95 10.24
CA ASP A 213 18.33 -4.63 11.21
C ASP A 213 17.65 -5.82 11.89
N ARG A 214 16.32 -5.90 11.76
CA ARG A 214 15.45 -6.91 12.37
C ARG A 214 14.31 -7.22 11.41
N TYR A 215 13.71 -8.39 11.57
CA TYR A 215 12.43 -8.66 10.94
C TYR A 215 11.35 -7.71 11.50
N PRO A 216 10.42 -7.21 10.66
CA PRO A 216 9.24 -6.51 11.17
C PRO A 216 8.36 -7.52 11.92
N PHE A 217 7.55 -7.05 12.86
CA PHE A 217 6.64 -7.92 13.62
C PHE A 217 5.60 -8.58 12.70
N PHE A 218 5.16 -7.85 11.67
CA PHE A 218 4.24 -8.29 10.65
C PHE A 218 4.43 -7.48 9.36
N LEU A 219 4.06 -8.04 8.20
CA LEU A 219 4.18 -7.36 6.91
C LEU A 219 2.95 -6.51 6.58
N ASP A 220 1.77 -7.00 6.96
CA ASP A 220 0.49 -6.38 6.69
C ASP A 220 -0.58 -6.93 7.64
N ALA A 221 -1.75 -6.31 7.64
CA ALA A 221 -2.92 -6.80 8.37
C ALA A 221 -4.22 -6.41 7.68
N ARG A 222 -5.27 -7.24 7.84
CA ARG A 222 -6.59 -7.03 7.26
C ARG A 222 -7.69 -7.35 8.27
N PHE A 223 -8.66 -6.46 8.37
CA PHE A 223 -9.88 -6.70 9.14
C PHE A 223 -10.93 -7.30 8.21
N ASP A 224 -11.41 -8.51 8.53
CA ASP A 224 -12.57 -9.12 7.87
C ASP A 224 -13.81 -8.89 8.76
N PRO A 225 -14.65 -7.87 8.47
CA PRO A 225 -15.79 -7.52 9.30
C PRO A 225 -16.88 -8.60 9.31
N SER A 226 -16.91 -9.48 8.31
CA SER A 226 -17.92 -10.54 8.24
C SER A 226 -17.63 -11.73 9.15
N SER A 227 -16.37 -11.94 9.51
CA SER A 227 -15.93 -13.00 10.43
C SER A 227 -15.35 -12.46 11.74
N GLU A 228 -15.37 -11.14 11.92
CA GLU A 228 -14.73 -10.41 13.02
C GLU A 228 -13.30 -10.90 13.27
N THR A 229 -12.56 -11.07 12.17
CA THR A 229 -11.19 -11.60 12.20
C THR A 229 -10.21 -10.52 11.76
N LEU A 230 -9.18 -10.29 12.59
CA LEU A 230 -7.98 -9.56 12.22
C LEU A 230 -6.95 -10.57 11.72
N TRP A 231 -6.66 -10.51 10.43
CA TRP A 231 -5.62 -11.30 9.77
C TRP A 231 -4.31 -10.54 9.81
N VAL A 232 -3.25 -11.17 10.29
CA VAL A 232 -1.92 -10.57 10.42
C VAL A 232 -0.91 -11.39 9.64
N ALA A 233 -0.26 -10.78 8.65
CA ALA A 233 0.74 -11.42 7.80
C ALA A 233 2.10 -11.47 8.50
N ARG A 234 2.66 -12.66 8.63
CA ARG A 234 4.02 -12.81 9.14
C ARG A 234 5.06 -12.52 8.04
N PRO A 235 6.22 -11.93 8.39
CA PRO A 235 7.34 -11.83 7.47
C PRO A 235 7.81 -13.20 7.00
N LEU A 236 8.16 -13.29 5.71
CA LEU A 236 8.98 -14.39 5.20
C LEU A 236 10.38 -14.28 5.79
N THR A 237 10.91 -15.40 6.26
CA THR A 237 12.30 -15.54 6.68
C THR A 237 13.22 -15.72 5.47
N ALA A 238 14.50 -15.39 5.64
CA ALA A 238 15.51 -15.61 4.60
C ALA A 238 15.57 -17.09 4.16
N ASP A 239 15.46 -18.03 5.10
CA ASP A 239 15.43 -19.47 4.80
C ASP A 239 14.21 -19.86 3.96
N GLU A 240 13.02 -19.38 4.32
CA GLU A 240 11.82 -19.62 3.51
C GLU A 240 11.95 -19.07 2.09
N ILE A 241 12.63 -17.93 1.91
CA ILE A 241 12.88 -17.34 0.59
C ILE A 241 13.89 -18.18 -0.20
N ARG A 242 14.96 -18.69 0.44
CA ARG A 242 15.97 -19.56 -0.20
C ARG A 242 15.37 -20.87 -0.70
N GLU A 243 14.37 -21.39 0.00
CA GLU A 243 13.68 -22.64 -0.34
C GLU A 243 12.62 -22.50 -1.43
N LEU A 244 12.34 -21.28 -1.92
CA LEU A 244 11.31 -21.09 -2.91
C LEU A 244 11.65 -21.79 -4.23
N PRO A 245 10.66 -22.46 -4.87
CA PRO A 245 10.87 -23.16 -6.13
C PRO A 245 11.13 -22.20 -7.31
N VAL A 246 10.81 -20.92 -7.13
CA VAL A 246 11.00 -19.85 -8.13
C VAL A 246 11.54 -18.61 -7.46
N GLN A 247 12.48 -17.94 -8.12
CA GLN A 247 13.01 -16.67 -7.65
C GLN A 247 11.96 -15.57 -7.86
N LEU A 248 11.48 -14.99 -6.77
CA LEU A 248 10.53 -13.88 -6.80
C LEU A 248 11.26 -12.54 -6.73
N GLY A 249 10.73 -11.54 -7.44
CA GLY A 249 11.21 -10.17 -7.33
C GLY A 249 10.89 -9.57 -5.96
N TRP A 250 11.70 -8.62 -5.51
CA TRP A 250 11.51 -7.92 -4.24
C TRP A 250 10.11 -7.34 -4.05
N ASP A 251 9.51 -6.82 -5.13
CA ASP A 251 8.16 -6.24 -5.14
C ASP A 251 7.05 -7.26 -4.83
N VAL A 252 7.30 -8.54 -5.09
CA VAL A 252 6.39 -9.62 -4.73
C VAL A 252 6.67 -10.09 -3.31
N LEU A 253 7.94 -10.23 -2.94
CA LEU A 253 8.34 -10.67 -1.60
C LEU A 253 7.88 -9.70 -0.50
N ASP A 254 7.99 -8.39 -0.71
CA ASP A 254 7.53 -7.36 0.26
C ASP A 254 6.00 -7.36 0.47
N GLY A 255 5.23 -7.99 -0.44
CA GLY A 255 3.78 -8.14 -0.33
C GLY A 255 3.30 -9.55 -0.03
N SER A 256 4.20 -10.54 0.09
CA SER A 256 3.83 -11.94 0.23
C SER A 256 4.11 -12.45 1.64
N ALA A 257 3.19 -13.22 2.19
CA ALA A 257 3.36 -13.90 3.46
C ALA A 257 2.90 -15.35 3.33
N ARG A 258 3.73 -16.28 3.79
CA ARG A 258 3.38 -17.71 3.88
C ARG A 258 2.34 -17.96 4.96
N TYR A 259 2.47 -17.27 6.09
CA TYR A 259 1.62 -17.48 7.26
C TYR A 259 0.82 -16.24 7.61
N TRP A 260 -0.48 -16.45 7.83
CA TRP A 260 -1.41 -15.44 8.31
C TRP A 260 -2.01 -15.89 9.64
N ASP A 261 -1.75 -15.14 10.69
CA ASP A 261 -2.30 -15.38 12.02
C ASP A 261 -3.69 -14.73 12.10
N ALA A 262 -4.69 -15.50 12.53
CA ALA A 262 -6.06 -15.06 12.73
C ALA A 262 -6.26 -14.66 14.20
N TYR A 263 -6.71 -13.43 14.43
CA TYR A 263 -7.09 -12.93 15.75
C TYR A 263 -8.55 -12.50 15.75
N SER A 264 -9.26 -12.60 16.88
CA SER A 264 -10.49 -11.82 17.07
C SER A 264 -10.19 -10.34 17.25
N TYR A 265 -11.20 -9.49 17.13
CA TYR A 265 -11.07 -8.05 17.36
C TYR A 265 -10.74 -7.66 18.80
N ASP A 266 -10.85 -8.58 19.76
CA ASP A 266 -10.34 -8.39 21.12
C ASP A 266 -8.83 -8.72 21.25
N GLY A 267 -8.18 -9.16 20.17
CA GLY A 267 -6.77 -9.53 20.14
C GLY A 267 -6.49 -11.00 20.48
N THR A 268 -7.51 -11.84 20.68
CA THR A 268 -7.29 -13.27 20.99
C THR A 268 -6.89 -14.03 19.74
N PHE A 269 -5.75 -14.73 19.78
CA PHE A 269 -5.31 -15.62 18.71
C PHE A 269 -6.31 -16.78 18.53
N ARG A 270 -6.68 -17.06 17.27
CA ARG A 270 -7.61 -18.14 16.90
C ARG A 270 -6.85 -19.31 16.27
N TYR A 271 -6.19 -19.08 15.14
CA TYR A 271 -5.46 -20.09 14.39
C TYR A 271 -4.51 -19.44 13.36
N ARG A 272 -3.68 -20.26 12.71
CA ARG A 272 -2.79 -19.84 11.64
C ARG A 272 -3.21 -20.48 10.32
N LEU A 273 -3.22 -19.69 9.26
CA LEU A 273 -3.34 -20.17 7.88
C LEU A 273 -1.97 -20.19 7.21
N GLU A 274 -1.75 -21.24 6.43
CA GLU A 274 -0.66 -21.30 5.46
C GLU A 274 -1.24 -21.01 4.07
N ILE A 275 -0.62 -20.06 3.38
CA ILE A 275 -0.98 -19.62 2.04
C ILE A 275 0.23 -19.86 1.12
N PRO A 276 0.03 -20.24 -0.15
CA PRO A 276 1.13 -20.38 -1.11
C PRO A 276 2.00 -19.12 -1.19
N VAL A 277 3.32 -19.30 -1.10
CA VAL A 277 4.25 -18.17 -1.22
C VAL A 277 4.23 -17.64 -2.66
N GLY A 278 4.22 -16.31 -2.80
CA GLY A 278 4.05 -15.63 -4.09
C GLY A 278 2.62 -15.15 -4.35
N PHE A 279 1.66 -15.52 -3.50
CA PHE A 279 0.36 -14.87 -3.42
C PHE A 279 0.46 -13.57 -2.59
N VAL A 280 0.14 -12.45 -3.24
CA VAL A 280 0.05 -11.14 -2.59
C VAL A 280 -1.40 -10.86 -2.26
N LEU A 281 -1.72 -10.81 -0.95
CA LEU A 281 -3.06 -10.47 -0.49
C LEU A 281 -3.35 -8.99 -0.73
N THR A 282 -4.50 -8.70 -1.33
CA THR A 282 -5.02 -7.34 -1.45
C THR A 282 -6.20 -7.08 -0.52
N ASP A 283 -7.03 -8.09 -0.27
CA ASP A 283 -8.24 -7.97 0.55
C ASP A 283 -8.62 -9.32 1.19
N ALA A 284 -9.29 -9.29 2.35
CA ALA A 284 -9.83 -10.47 3.01
C ALA A 284 -11.25 -10.18 3.52
N ARG A 285 -12.23 -10.93 3.00
CA ARG A 285 -13.64 -10.77 3.36
C ARG A 285 -14.39 -12.10 3.26
N ALA A 286 -15.22 -12.39 4.25
CA ALA A 286 -16.06 -13.59 4.32
C ALA A 286 -15.25 -14.88 4.21
N GLY A 287 -14.11 -14.94 4.90
CA GLY A 287 -13.21 -16.11 4.84
C GLY A 287 -12.60 -16.36 3.46
N ARG A 288 -12.62 -15.35 2.58
CA ARG A 288 -11.97 -15.38 1.27
C ARG A 288 -10.85 -14.36 1.22
N PHE A 289 -9.73 -14.79 0.64
CA PHE A 289 -8.51 -14.02 0.49
C PHE A 289 -8.38 -13.69 -0.99
N TYR A 290 -8.48 -12.40 -1.31
CA TYR A 290 -8.41 -11.86 -2.66
C TYR A 290 -7.03 -11.28 -2.86
N GLY A 291 -6.41 -11.62 -3.97
CA GLY A 291 -5.07 -11.17 -4.25
C GLY A 291 -4.63 -11.51 -5.65
N TYR A 292 -3.33 -11.55 -5.84
CA TYR A 292 -2.74 -12.00 -7.09
C TYR A 292 -1.53 -12.88 -6.86
N GLU A 293 -1.31 -13.81 -7.79
CA GLU A 293 -0.07 -14.55 -7.91
C GLU A 293 0.75 -13.99 -9.07
N VAL A 294 2.07 -14.14 -8.97
CA VAL A 294 2.98 -13.77 -10.06
C VAL A 294 3.56 -15.04 -10.66
N ASP A 295 3.33 -15.24 -11.95
CA ASP A 295 3.90 -16.39 -12.67
C ASP A 295 5.41 -16.20 -12.95
N PRO A 296 6.13 -17.26 -13.38
CA PRO A 296 7.56 -17.16 -13.71
C PRO A 296 7.90 -16.16 -14.82
N LEU A 297 6.92 -15.68 -15.60
CA LEU A 297 7.10 -14.66 -16.64
C LEU A 297 6.82 -13.24 -16.11
N GLY A 298 6.45 -13.10 -14.84
CA GLY A 298 6.15 -11.84 -14.18
C GLY A 298 4.73 -11.33 -14.44
N ALA A 299 3.83 -12.16 -14.99
CA ALA A 299 2.42 -11.78 -15.15
C ALA A 299 1.66 -11.97 -13.84
N LYS A 300 0.77 -11.01 -13.52
CA LYS A 300 -0.07 -11.04 -12.33
C LYS A 300 -1.41 -11.67 -12.66
N HIS A 301 -1.77 -12.72 -11.93
CA HIS A 301 -3.04 -13.43 -12.07
C HIS A 301 -3.90 -13.17 -10.84
N ALA A 302 -5.12 -12.67 -11.01
CA ALA A 302 -6.03 -12.49 -9.89
C ALA A 302 -6.48 -13.86 -9.34
N VAL A 303 -6.32 -14.06 -8.04
CA VAL A 303 -6.60 -15.32 -7.36
C VAL A 303 -7.48 -15.07 -6.14
N VAL A 304 -8.44 -15.97 -5.91
CA VAL A 304 -9.27 -15.98 -4.71
C VAL A 304 -9.07 -17.32 -4.01
N LEU A 305 -8.52 -17.26 -2.80
CA LEU A 305 -8.39 -18.40 -1.92
C LEU A 305 -9.54 -18.39 -0.92
N SER A 306 -10.00 -19.58 -0.51
CA SER A 306 -11.05 -19.73 0.49
C SER A 306 -10.53 -20.56 1.65
N VAL A 307 -10.80 -20.11 2.87
CA VAL A 307 -10.53 -20.90 4.07
C VAL A 307 -11.54 -22.04 4.13
N ARG A 308 -11.04 -23.26 4.33
CA ARG A 308 -11.86 -24.45 4.58
C ARG A 308 -11.71 -24.90 6.01
#